data_AF-A0A8T6VF64-F1
#
_entry.id   AF-A0A8T6VF64-F1
#
_cell.length_a   1.000
_cell.length_b   1.000
_cell.length_c   1.000
_cell.angle_alpha   90.00
_cell.angle_beta   90.00
_cell.angle_gamma   90.00
#
_symmetry.space_group_name_H-M   'P 1'
#
loop_
_entity.id
_entity.type
_entity.pdbx_description
1 polymer ?
#
loop_
_entity_poly.entity_id
_entity_poly.type
_entity_poly.pdbx_seq_one_letter_code
_entity_poly.pdbx_strand_id
1 'polypeptide(L)' 'MTEEESSRSNVFGLLEKPVRKALAELGFSEPTLPQVKAVPIILRGENVLLIAPTGSGKTEAVLLPIFSNFIQQP' A
#
# COMPACT_ATOMS: atom_id res chain seq x y z
N MET A 1 5.60 -12.68 18.16
CA MET A 1 5.13 -11.69 17.16
C MET A 1 4.14 -10.80 17.88
N THR A 2 4.44 -9.52 17.95
CA THR A 2 3.57 -8.52 18.61
C THR A 2 2.39 -8.17 17.70
N GLU A 3 1.26 -7.72 18.26
CA GLU A 3 0.08 -7.30 17.48
C GLU A 3 0.42 -6.19 16.46
N GLU A 4 1.42 -5.35 16.76
CA GLU A 4 1.93 -4.32 15.84
C GLU A 4 2.62 -4.88 14.59
N GLU A 5 3.31 -6.02 14.68
CA GLU A 5 3.98 -6.64 13.53
C GLU A 5 2.98 -7.33 12.58
N SER A 6 1.90 -7.90 13.14
CA SER A 6 0.83 -8.53 12.35
C SER A 6 0.04 -7.50 11.53
N SER A 7 -0.20 -6.30 12.09
CA SER A 7 -0.83 -5.19 11.38
C SER A 7 0.03 -4.61 10.25
N ARG A 8 1.37 -4.63 10.35
CA ARG A 8 2.28 -4.13 9.31
C ARG A 8 2.31 -5.04 8.07
N SER A 9 2.18 -6.35 8.27
CA SER A 9 2.25 -7.34 7.19
C SER A 9 1.02 -7.33 6.26
N ASN A 10 -0.15 -6.88 6.72
CA ASN A 10 -1.40 -7.02 5.97
C ASN A 10 -1.74 -5.86 5.01
N VAL A 11 -0.86 -4.87 4.84
CA VAL A 11 -1.20 -3.65 4.06
C VAL A 11 -1.43 -3.96 2.59
N PHE A 12 -0.61 -4.82 1.97
CA PHE A 12 -0.87 -5.29 0.61
C PHE A 12 -2.16 -6.10 0.51
N GLY A 13 -2.60 -6.75 1.60
CA GLY A 13 -3.87 -7.47 1.68
C GLY A 13 -5.10 -6.59 1.48
N LEU A 14 -4.98 -5.28 1.71
CA LEU A 14 -6.06 -4.29 1.49
C LEU A 14 -6.26 -3.94 0.01
N LEU A 15 -5.31 -4.29 -0.86
CA LEU A 15 -5.34 -3.96 -2.28
C LEU A 15 -6.12 -5.01 -3.08
N GLU A 16 -6.65 -4.59 -4.22
CA GLU A 16 -7.39 -5.46 -5.12
C GLU A 16 -6.54 -6.60 -5.68
N LYS A 17 -7.20 -7.71 -6.00
CA LYS A 17 -6.53 -8.96 -6.41
C LYS A 17 -5.54 -8.77 -7.57
N PRO A 18 -5.85 -8.00 -8.64
CA PRO A 18 -4.89 -7.78 -9.73
C PRO A 18 -3.64 -7.02 -9.29
N VAL A 19 -3.79 -6.02 -8.40
CA VAL A 19 -2.65 -5.26 -7.85
C VAL A 19 -1.77 -6.16 -6.99
N ARG A 20 -2.36 -6.97 -6.10
CA ARG A 20 -1.62 -7.94 -5.29
C ARG A 20 -0.86 -8.95 -6.13
N LYS A 21 -1.46 -9.43 -7.22
CA LYS A 21 -0.79 -10.34 -8.15
C LYS A 21 0.42 -9.68 -8.81
N ALA A 22 0.27 -8.46 -9.31
CA ALA A 22 1.36 -7.71 -9.92
C ALA A 22 2.52 -7.46 -8.93
N LEU A 23 2.21 -7.12 -7.66
CA LEU A 23 3.23 -6.96 -6.62
C LEU A 23 4.05 -8.25 -6.42
N ALA A 24 3.38 -9.41 -6.34
CA ALA A 24 4.05 -10.70 -6.21
C ALA A 24 4.93 -11.04 -7.44
N GLU A 25 4.43 -10.79 -8.65
CA GLU A 25 5.18 -11.02 -9.90
C GLU A 25 6.43 -10.13 -10.02
N LEU A 26 6.36 -8.91 -9.51
CA LEU A 26 7.48 -7.96 -9.46
C LEU A 26 8.43 -8.21 -8.27
N GLY A 27 8.12 -9.18 -7.40
CA GLY A 27 8.97 -9.55 -6.27
C GLY A 27 8.83 -8.65 -5.03
N PHE A 28 7.75 -7.87 -4.92
CA PHE A 28 7.46 -7.12 -3.69
C PHE A 28 6.93 -8.08 -2.61
N SER A 29 7.76 -8.35 -1.61
CA SER A 29 7.45 -9.28 -0.52
C SER A 29 6.78 -8.60 0.68
N GLU A 30 7.12 -7.35 0.97
CA GLU A 30 6.62 -6.62 2.13
C GLU A 30 6.43 -5.12 1.86
N PRO A 31 5.46 -4.47 2.52
CA PRO A 31 5.24 -3.04 2.38
C PRO A 31 6.31 -2.24 3.12
N THR A 32 6.73 -1.12 2.54
CA THR A 32 7.64 -0.19 3.21
C THR A 32 6.93 0.66 4.27
N LEU A 33 7.67 1.29 5.19
CA LEU A 33 7.08 2.10 6.26
C LEU A 33 6.16 3.24 5.74
N PRO A 34 6.52 4.00 4.68
CA PRO A 34 5.58 4.94 4.07
C PRO A 34 4.29 4.31 3.54
N GLN A 35 4.38 3.12 2.93
CA GLN A 35 3.23 2.40 2.39
C GLN A 35 2.31 1.94 3.52
N VAL A 36 2.87 1.36 4.60
CA VAL A 36 2.12 0.96 5.79
C VAL A 36 1.33 2.12 6.38
N LYS A 37 1.93 3.31 6.43
CA LYS A 37 1.30 4.50 7.01
C LYS A 37 0.25 5.12 6.08
N ALA A 38 0.48 5.14 4.78
CA ALA A 38 -0.35 5.92 3.85
C ALA A 38 -1.48 5.10 3.18
N VAL A 39 -1.21 3.85 2.78
CA VAL A 39 -2.15 3.04 1.96
C VAL A 39 -3.53 2.92 2.61
N PRO A 40 -3.67 2.56 3.91
CA PRO A 40 -4.99 2.43 4.53
C PRO A 40 -5.75 3.76 4.61
N ILE A 41 -5.04 4.89 4.72
CA ILE A 41 -5.65 6.22 4.82
C ILE A 41 -6.16 6.66 3.44
N ILE A 42 -5.35 6.45 2.40
CA ILE A 42 -5.71 6.80 1.02
C ILE A 42 -6.89 5.96 0.53
N LEU A 43 -6.95 4.66 0.87
CA LEU A 43 -8.09 3.79 0.52
C LEU A 43 -9.41 4.25 1.17
N ARG A 44 -9.37 4.95 2.31
CA ARG A 44 -10.56 5.55 2.93
C ARG A 44 -10.99 6.87 2.29
N GLY A 45 -10.28 7.35 1.27
CA GLY A 45 -10.59 8.60 0.57
C GLY A 45 -10.19 9.85 1.35
N GLU A 46 -9.31 9.72 2.35
CA GLU A 46 -8.83 10.84 3.17
C GLU A 46 -7.62 11.54 2.52
N ASN A 47 -7.43 12.82 2.85
CA ASN A 47 -6.26 13.60 2.41
C ASN A 47 -5.03 13.25 3.26
N VAL A 48 -3.88 13.05 2.63
CA VAL A 48 -2.63 12.64 3.30
C VAL A 48 -1.47 13.55 2.94
N LEU A 49 -0.76 14.07 3.95
CA LEU A 49 0.58 14.65 3.80
C LEU A 49 1.63 13.58 4.13
N LEU A 50 2.34 13.08 3.12
CA LEU A 50 3.36 12.04 3.28
C LEU A 50 4.78 12.62 3.15
N ILE A 51 5.54 12.65 4.24
CA ILE A 51 6.93 13.10 4.28
C ILE A 51 7.85 11.91 4.58
N ALA A 52 8.73 11.56 3.65
CA ALA A 52 9.78 10.55 3.83
C ALA A 52 10.91 10.75 2.80
N PRO A 53 12.12 10.17 2.99
CA PRO A 53 13.24 10.32 2.06
C PRO A 53 12.97 9.74 0.66
N THR A 54 13.71 10.18 -0.36
CA THR A 54 13.68 9.56 -1.70
C THR A 54 14.12 8.09 -1.61
N GLY A 55 13.51 7.22 -2.42
CA GLY A 55 13.78 5.77 -2.39
C GLY A 55 13.07 4.98 -1.28
N SER A 56 12.32 5.63 -0.38
CA SER A 56 11.60 4.95 0.72
C SER A 56 10.27 4.29 0.33
N GLY A 57 9.87 4.36 -0.96
CA GLY A 57 8.62 3.76 -1.45
C GLY A 57 7.37 4.65 -1.33
N LYS A 58 7.54 5.99 -1.24
CA LYS A 58 6.42 6.95 -1.19
C LYS A 58 5.56 6.95 -2.45
N THR A 59 6.16 6.70 -3.61
CA THR A 59 5.45 6.71 -4.89
C THR A 59 4.43 5.58 -4.93
N GLU A 60 4.86 4.37 -4.58
CA GLU A 60 4.02 3.17 -4.47
C GLU A 60 2.97 3.33 -3.36
N ALA A 61 3.32 4.00 -2.25
CA ALA A 61 2.40 4.29 -1.16
C ALA A 61 1.16 5.08 -1.62
N VAL A 62 1.30 5.90 -2.67
CA VAL A 62 0.21 6.66 -3.29
C VAL A 62 -0.41 5.91 -4.46
N LEU A 63 0.39 5.33 -5.36
CA LEU A 63 -0.11 4.73 -6.59
C LEU A 63 -0.84 3.40 -6.39
N LEU A 64 -0.36 2.52 -5.50
CA LEU A 64 -0.98 1.21 -5.27
C LEU A 64 -2.46 1.31 -4.85
N PRO A 65 -2.85 2.15 -3.87
CA PRO A 65 -4.25 2.29 -3.51
C PRO A 65 -5.08 2.98 -4.61
N ILE A 66 -4.49 3.88 -5.40
CA ILE A 66 -5.16 4.51 -6.55
C ILE A 66 -5.47 3.46 -7.63
N PHE A 67 -4.50 2.63 -8.02
CA PHE A 67 -4.72 1.56 -8.98
C PHE A 67 -5.74 0.54 -8.47
N SER A 68 -5.70 0.21 -7.18
CA SER A 68 -6.70 -0.64 -6.55
C SER A 68 -8.12 -0.08 -6.73
N ASN A 69 -8.31 1.21 -6.47
CA ASN A 69 -9.62 1.86 -6.63
C ASN A 69 -10.07 1.92 -8.10
N PHE A 70 -9.17 2.20 -9.04
CA PHE A 70 -9.52 2.22 -10.47
C PHE A 70 -9.97 0.87 -10.99
N ILE A 71 -9.38 -0.23 -10.51
CA ILE A 71 -9.73 -1.60 -10.93
C ILE A 71 -11.09 -2.04 -10.37
N GLN A 72 -11.53 -1.48 -9.24
CA GLN A 72 -12.87 -1.74 -8.69
C GLN A 72 -13.98 -1.02 -9.47
N GLN A 73 -13.67 0.07 -10.19
CA GLN A 73 -14.66 0.82 -10.93
C GLN A 73 -14.90 0.17 -12.31
N PRO A 74 -16.16 -0.18 -12.64
CA PRO A 74 -16.51 -0.80 -13.93
C PRO A 74 -16.34 0.16 -15.12
#